data_AF-A0A536HSL5-F1
#
_entry.id   AF-A0A536HSL5-F1
#
_cell.length_a   1.000
_cell.length_b   1.000
_cell.length_c   1.000
_cell.angle_alpha   90.00
_cell.angle_beta   90.00
_cell.angle_gamma   90.00
#
_symmetry.space_group_name_H-M   'P 1'
#
loop_
_entity.id
_entity.type
_entity.pdbx_description
1 polymer ?
#
loop_
_entity_poly.entity_id
_entity_poly.type
_entity_poly.pdbx_seq_one_letter_code
_entity_poly.pdbx_strand_id
1 'polypeptide(L)'
;MRRSRRGRRPPASCARDGVERQEPCAALRSGRSAFGRLPYTAQHTAWRCATSVPSIHTDGPCVSTGYVELHAHSNYSFLDGASDVEELVTAAVERGMDALALTDTNGLYGAVRFWNAAKDAGIRPLYGAEIQTLDFGHLVLIARDRIGWRSLCRTISAAQLAG
;
A
#
# COMPACT_ATOMS: atom_id res chain seq x y z
N MET A 1 -48.91 2.70 47.62
CA MET A 1 -48.50 1.36 47.12
C MET A 1 -47.99 1.46 45.68
N ARG A 2 -46.69 1.71 45.47
CA ARG A 2 -46.07 1.80 44.13
C ARG A 2 -45.27 0.51 43.88
N ARG A 3 -45.71 -0.31 42.92
CA ARG A 3 -44.98 -1.53 42.53
C ARG A 3 -43.73 -1.15 41.74
N SER A 4 -42.57 -1.57 42.25
CA SER A 4 -41.25 -1.41 41.62
C SER A 4 -41.20 -2.19 40.30
N ARG A 5 -40.97 -1.50 39.18
CA ARG A 5 -40.61 -2.14 37.91
C ARG A 5 -39.17 -2.65 38.03
N ARG A 6 -38.99 -3.95 38.26
CA ARG A 6 -37.68 -4.61 38.13
C ARG A 6 -37.34 -4.66 36.64
N GLY A 7 -36.33 -3.90 36.22
CA GLY A 7 -35.77 -3.93 34.88
C GLY A 7 -35.18 -5.30 34.57
N ARG A 8 -35.48 -5.83 33.38
CA ARG A 8 -34.84 -7.03 32.82
C ARG A 8 -33.38 -6.72 32.54
N ARG A 9 -32.46 -7.59 32.97
CA ARG A 9 -31.04 -7.54 32.57
C ARG A 9 -30.89 -7.94 31.09
N PRO A 10 -30.13 -7.21 30.27
CA PRO A 10 -29.72 -7.66 28.94
C PRO A 10 -28.60 -8.73 29.02
N PRO A 11 -28.41 -9.56 27.96
CA PRO A 11 -27.41 -10.62 27.92
C PRO A 11 -25.96 -10.08 27.85
N ALA A 12 -25.04 -10.89 28.37
CA ALA A 12 -23.67 -10.54 28.74
C ALA A 12 -22.65 -10.49 27.58
N SER A 13 -22.88 -9.62 26.58
CA SER A 13 -21.84 -9.33 25.58
C SER A 13 -21.59 -7.84 25.32
N CYS A 14 -22.31 -6.96 26.01
CA CYS A 14 -22.07 -5.52 25.95
C CYS A 14 -21.29 -5.07 27.20
N ALA A 15 -20.00 -5.38 27.27
CA ALA A 15 -19.05 -4.69 28.15
C ALA A 15 -18.31 -3.64 27.31
N ARG A 16 -18.46 -2.39 27.74
CA ARG A 16 -17.75 -1.24 27.18
C ARG A 16 -16.32 -1.19 27.73
N ASP A 17 -15.54 -0.37 27.03
CA ASP A 17 -14.38 0.38 27.49
C ASP A 17 -13.00 -0.24 27.25
N GLY A 18 -12.21 0.47 26.44
CA GLY A 18 -10.79 0.20 26.27
C GLY A 18 -10.19 0.75 24.98
N VAL A 19 -10.35 2.06 24.70
CA VAL A 19 -9.37 2.76 23.85
C VAL A 19 -8.06 2.72 24.61
N GLU A 20 -7.24 1.72 24.31
CA GLU A 20 -5.93 1.53 24.90
C GLU A 20 -5.03 2.67 24.41
N ARG A 21 -4.65 3.52 25.35
CA ARG A 21 -3.74 4.64 25.14
C ARG A 21 -2.43 4.09 24.59
N GLN A 22 -2.10 4.46 23.35
CA GLN A 22 -0.72 4.41 22.89
C GLN A 22 0.08 5.40 23.73
N GLU A 23 0.86 4.88 24.67
CA GLU A 23 2.05 5.56 25.15
C GLU A 23 3.27 4.94 24.44
N PRO A 24 4.08 5.75 23.73
CA PRO A 24 5.26 5.30 23.01
C PRO A 24 6.46 5.28 23.96
N CYS A 25 7.24 4.19 24.01
CA CYS A 25 8.58 4.32 24.59
C CYS A 25 9.60 3.26 24.20
N ALA A 26 10.77 3.78 23.81
CA ALA A 26 12.09 3.33 24.21
C ALA A 26 12.77 2.19 23.42
N ALA A 27 13.30 2.53 22.23
CA ALA A 27 14.60 2.01 21.78
C ALA A 27 15.28 2.96 20.76
N LEU A 28 15.44 4.23 21.13
CA LEU A 28 16.43 5.11 20.53
C LEU A 28 17.22 5.73 21.67
N ARG A 29 18.32 5.08 22.05
CA ARG A 29 19.53 5.70 22.64
C ARG A 29 20.58 4.63 22.96
N SER A 30 21.50 4.43 22.02
CA SER A 30 22.95 4.38 22.25
C SER A 30 23.60 3.62 21.09
N GLY A 31 24.65 4.20 20.51
CA GLY A 31 25.43 3.58 19.45
C GLY A 31 25.64 4.50 18.25
N ARG A 32 26.48 5.53 18.42
CA ARG A 32 27.31 6.00 17.30
C ARG A 32 28.13 4.78 16.85
N SER A 33 27.90 4.27 15.64
CA SER A 33 28.85 3.36 15.01
C SER A 33 28.72 3.41 13.49
N ALA A 34 29.79 3.93 12.89
CA ALA A 34 30.31 3.61 11.58
C ALA A 34 29.31 3.48 10.41
N PHE A 35 29.05 4.63 9.79
CA PHE A 35 28.79 4.75 8.36
C PHE A 35 30.03 4.22 7.60
N GLY A 36 30.11 2.90 7.43
CA GLY A 36 31.20 2.21 6.74
C GLY A 36 30.63 1.18 5.78
N ARG A 37 30.94 1.35 4.49
CA ARG A 37 30.64 0.47 3.35
C ARG A 37 30.43 -1.00 3.75
N LEU A 38 29.17 -1.44 3.76
CA LEU A 38 28.85 -2.87 3.67
C LEU A 38 28.52 -3.21 2.21
N PRO A 39 29.05 -4.32 1.67
CA PRO A 39 28.72 -4.76 0.32
C PRO A 39 27.25 -5.14 0.19
N TYR A 40 26.66 -4.81 -0.98
CA TYR A 40 25.25 -4.97 -1.35
C TYR A 40 24.65 -6.37 -1.05
N THR A 41 25.49 -7.40 -1.02
CA THR A 41 25.08 -8.81 -0.85
C THR A 41 24.81 -9.24 0.60
N ALA A 42 25.15 -8.42 1.60
CA ALA A 42 24.90 -8.75 3.01
C ALA A 42 23.52 -8.32 3.53
N GLN A 43 22.66 -7.74 2.68
CA GLN A 43 21.32 -7.26 3.08
C GLN A 43 20.17 -8.20 2.71
N HIS A 44 20.45 -9.31 2.01
CA HIS A 44 19.40 -10.22 1.50
C HIS A 44 18.93 -11.29 2.50
N THR A 45 19.61 -11.49 3.64
CA THR A 45 19.24 -12.51 4.64
C THR A 45 18.43 -11.99 5.84
N ALA A 46 18.11 -10.69 5.87
CA ALA A 46 17.30 -10.08 6.94
C ALA A 46 15.81 -9.93 6.59
N TRP A 47 15.33 -10.59 5.53
CA TRP A 47 13.90 -10.68 5.19
C TRP A 47 13.28 -11.99 5.69
N ARG A 48 13.61 -12.36 6.94
CA ARG A 48 12.79 -13.29 7.70
C ARG A 48 11.81 -12.46 8.54
N CYS A 49 10.54 -12.52 8.15
CA CYS A 49 9.34 -12.31 8.96
C CYS A 49 9.42 -11.21 10.05
N ALA A 50 8.98 -9.99 9.75
CA ALA A 50 8.58 -9.05 10.80
C ALA A 50 7.41 -8.10 10.44
N THR A 51 6.67 -8.38 9.37
CA THR A 51 5.31 -7.85 9.22
C THR A 51 4.48 -8.93 8.58
N SER A 52 3.76 -9.70 9.40
CA SER A 52 2.49 -10.26 8.96
C SER A 52 1.66 -9.09 8.47
N VAL A 53 1.60 -8.89 7.16
CA VAL A 53 0.53 -8.09 6.57
C VAL A 53 -0.75 -8.69 7.14
N PRO A 54 -1.64 -7.93 7.81
CA PRO A 54 -2.87 -8.50 8.31
C PRO A 54 -3.57 -9.09 7.09
N SER A 55 -3.63 -10.42 7.02
CA SER A 55 -4.52 -11.10 6.10
C SER A 55 -5.91 -10.70 6.54
N ILE A 56 -6.47 -9.70 5.89
CA ILE A 56 -7.90 -9.42 5.84
C ILE A 56 -8.59 -10.74 5.53
N HIS A 57 -9.06 -11.40 6.59
CA HIS A 57 -9.82 -12.65 6.49
C HIS A 57 -11.22 -12.23 6.09
N THR A 58 -11.50 -12.31 4.79
CA THR A 58 -12.87 -12.25 4.28
C THR A 58 -13.39 -13.68 4.33
N ASP A 59 -14.38 -13.96 5.19
CA ASP A 59 -14.96 -15.30 5.43
C ASP A 59 -15.82 -15.82 4.25
N GLY A 60 -15.31 -15.74 3.02
CA GLY A 60 -15.90 -16.32 1.81
C GLY A 60 -14.83 -17.09 1.03
N PRO A 61 -15.20 -18.01 0.10
CA PRO A 61 -14.23 -18.65 -0.77
C PRO A 61 -13.60 -17.60 -1.70
N CYS A 62 -12.55 -16.94 -1.23
CA CYS A 62 -11.73 -16.07 -2.06
C CYS A 62 -10.94 -16.96 -3.01
N VAL A 63 -11.44 -17.08 -4.24
CA VAL A 63 -10.66 -17.63 -5.34
C VAL A 63 -9.58 -16.60 -5.65
N SER A 64 -8.46 -16.67 -4.93
CA SER A 64 -7.26 -15.95 -5.32
C SER A 64 -6.89 -16.48 -6.70
N THR A 65 -7.08 -15.67 -7.73
CA THR A 65 -6.79 -16.08 -9.12
C THR A 65 -5.29 -16.30 -9.35
N GLY A 66 -4.45 -15.94 -8.38
CA GLY A 66 -2.98 -16.01 -8.45
C GLY A 66 -2.38 -14.93 -9.35
N TYR A 67 -3.22 -14.19 -10.07
CA TYR A 67 -2.83 -13.10 -10.95
C TYR A 67 -2.85 -11.77 -10.19
N VAL A 68 -1.87 -10.93 -10.50
CA VAL A 68 -1.75 -9.56 -10.00
C VAL A 68 -1.38 -8.69 -11.19
N GLU A 69 -2.15 -7.63 -11.42
CA GLU A 69 -1.82 -6.65 -12.44
C GLU A 69 -0.67 -5.76 -11.97
N LEU A 70 0.41 -5.74 -12.74
CA LEU A 70 1.64 -5.00 -12.43
C LEU A 70 1.86 -3.79 -13.35
N HIS A 71 1.00 -3.63 -14.36
CA HIS A 71 1.10 -2.57 -15.35
C HIS A 71 -0.30 -2.01 -15.64
N ALA A 72 -0.71 -1.01 -14.86
CA ALA A 72 -1.99 -0.35 -15.04
C ALA A 72 -1.83 1.17 -15.10
N HIS A 73 -2.55 1.80 -16.03
CA HIS A 73 -2.61 3.24 -16.22
C HIS A 73 -3.97 3.76 -15.78
N SER A 74 -3.97 4.80 -14.94
CA SER A 74 -5.18 5.55 -14.63
C SER A 74 -5.34 6.75 -15.56
N ASN A 75 -6.49 7.42 -15.48
CA ASN A 75 -6.77 8.72 -16.10
C ASN A 75 -5.69 9.80 -15.88
N TYR A 76 -4.81 9.63 -14.89
CA TYR A 76 -3.65 10.49 -14.67
C TYR A 76 -2.52 10.29 -15.70
N SER A 77 -2.55 9.20 -16.46
CA SER A 77 -1.69 8.98 -17.63
C SER A 77 -2.30 9.66 -18.84
N PHE A 78 -1.84 10.88 -19.13
CA PHE A 78 -2.46 11.75 -20.14
C PHE A 78 -2.56 11.08 -21.52
N LEU A 79 -3.77 11.04 -22.07
CA LEU A 79 -4.12 10.43 -23.37
C LEU A 79 -3.81 8.92 -23.49
N ASP A 80 -3.55 8.25 -22.36
CA ASP A 80 -3.13 6.84 -22.34
C ASP A 80 -4.01 6.01 -21.38
N GLY A 81 -4.32 6.54 -20.20
CA GLY A 81 -5.25 5.91 -19.26
C GLY A 81 -6.67 6.47 -19.36
N ALA A 82 -7.65 5.57 -19.38
CA ALA A 82 -9.08 5.92 -19.48
C ALA A 82 -9.83 5.79 -18.15
N SER A 83 -9.47 4.82 -17.32
CA SER A 83 -10.19 4.52 -16.08
C SER A 83 -9.74 5.38 -14.91
N ASP A 84 -10.69 5.74 -14.06
CA ASP A 84 -10.37 6.36 -12.77
C ASP A 84 -9.69 5.34 -11.85
N VAL A 85 -8.91 5.84 -10.90
CA VAL A 85 -8.15 4.99 -9.97
C VAL A 85 -9.08 4.09 -9.13
N GLU A 86 -10.22 4.64 -8.71
CA GLU A 86 -11.25 3.94 -7.94
C GLU A 86 -11.90 2.81 -8.76
N GLU A 87 -12.08 3.01 -10.06
CA GLU A 87 -12.60 1.99 -10.98
C GLU A 87 -11.60 0.84 -11.15
N LEU A 88 -10.31 1.15 -11.29
CA LEU A 88 -9.24 0.14 -11.38
C LEU A 88 -9.19 -0.74 -10.13
N VAL A 89 -9.30 -0.13 -8.94
CA VAL A 89 -9.33 -0.88 -7.68
C VAL A 89 -10.58 -1.75 -7.59
N THR A 90 -11.75 -1.21 -7.92
CA THR A 90 -13.01 -1.97 -7.92
C THR A 90 -12.92 -3.18 -8.86
N ALA A 91 -12.41 -2.96 -10.07
CA ALA A 91 -12.17 -3.97 -11.07
C ALA A 91 -11.20 -5.07 -10.60
N ALA A 92 -10.19 -4.73 -9.79
CA ALA A 92 -9.26 -5.71 -9.20
C ALA A 92 -9.93 -6.55 -8.11
N VAL A 93 -10.80 -5.95 -7.27
CA VAL A 93 -11.57 -6.66 -6.25
C VAL A 93 -12.52 -7.67 -6.91
N GLU A 94 -13.27 -7.23 -7.92
CA GLU A 94 -14.22 -8.07 -8.66
C GLU A 94 -13.54 -9.29 -9.32
N ARG A 95 -12.27 -9.14 -9.70
CA ARG A 95 -11.44 -10.20 -10.29
C ARG A 95 -10.71 -11.06 -9.26
N GLY A 96 -10.90 -10.80 -7.96
CA GLY A 96 -10.25 -11.55 -6.88
C GLY A 96 -8.73 -11.39 -6.84
N MET A 97 -8.23 -10.20 -7.18
CA MET A 97 -6.79 -9.89 -7.11
C MET A 97 -6.38 -9.48 -5.69
N ASP A 98 -5.26 -10.03 -5.20
CA ASP A 98 -4.72 -9.68 -3.89
C ASP A 98 -3.94 -8.35 -3.88
N ALA A 99 -3.51 -7.91 -5.05
CA ALA A 99 -2.70 -6.70 -5.22
C ALA A 99 -2.96 -6.07 -6.59
N LEU A 100 -2.66 -4.78 -6.69
CA LEU A 100 -2.71 -4.01 -7.93
C LEU A 100 -1.53 -3.04 -7.93
N ALA A 101 -0.82 -2.95 -9.06
CA ALA A 101 0.13 -1.88 -9.29
C ALA A 101 -0.49 -0.74 -10.08
N LEU A 102 -0.23 0.50 -9.66
CA LEU A 102 -0.47 1.69 -10.46
C LEU A 102 0.86 2.18 -11.03
N THR A 103 0.95 2.29 -12.35
CA THR A 103 2.16 2.63 -13.09
C THR A 103 1.88 3.72 -14.11
N ASP A 104 1.47 4.90 -13.64
CA ASP A 104 1.13 6.01 -14.52
C ASP A 104 2.34 6.51 -15.35
N THR A 105 2.04 7.09 -16.51
CA THR A 105 3.04 7.51 -17.49
C THR A 105 3.78 8.78 -17.03
N ASN A 106 5.10 8.70 -16.92
CA ASN A 106 6.04 9.78 -16.56
C ASN A 106 5.66 10.54 -15.28
N GLY A 107 4.99 9.86 -14.34
CA GLY A 107 4.42 10.52 -13.17
C GLY A 107 3.91 9.58 -12.10
N LEU A 108 3.54 10.17 -10.97
CA LEU A 108 2.97 9.50 -9.79
C LEU A 108 1.70 10.22 -9.32
N TYR A 109 0.98 10.86 -10.24
CA TYR A 109 -0.11 11.77 -9.91
C TYR A 109 -1.29 11.07 -9.23
N GLY A 110 -1.58 9.82 -9.63
CA GLY A 110 -2.64 9.00 -9.03
C GLY A 110 -2.27 8.35 -7.70
N ALA A 111 -1.00 8.40 -7.27
CA ALA A 111 -0.51 7.56 -6.16
C ALA A 111 -1.24 7.78 -4.83
N VAL A 112 -1.59 9.02 -4.49
CA VAL A 112 -2.29 9.32 -3.22
C VAL A 112 -3.75 8.86 -3.25
N ARG A 113 -4.44 9.07 -4.38
CA ARG A 113 -5.81 8.57 -4.55
C ARG A 113 -5.84 7.04 -4.54
N PHE A 114 -4.86 6.43 -5.20
CA PHE A 114 -4.70 4.99 -5.25
C PHE A 114 -4.50 4.38 -3.88
N TRP A 115 -3.66 4.99 -3.04
CA TRP A 115 -3.50 4.56 -1.66
C TRP A 115 -4.83 4.53 -0.90
N ASN A 116 -5.61 5.60 -0.99
CA ASN A 116 -6.89 5.70 -0.29
C ASN A 116 -7.87 4.64 -0.80
N ALA A 117 -8.05 4.56 -2.12
CA ALA A 117 -8.96 3.59 -2.75
C ALA A 117 -8.57 2.13 -2.44
N ALA A 118 -7.30 1.78 -2.59
CA ALA A 118 -6.81 0.43 -2.31
C ALA A 118 -6.94 0.07 -0.81
N LYS A 119 -6.67 1.03 0.08
CA LYS A 119 -6.85 0.83 1.52
C LYS A 119 -8.31 0.58 1.88
N ASP A 120 -9.23 1.35 1.33
CA ASP A 120 -10.66 1.23 1.61
C ASP A 120 -11.24 -0.07 1.02
N ALA A 121 -10.71 -0.53 -0.12
CA ALA A 121 -11.10 -1.79 -0.77
C ALA A 121 -10.40 -3.03 -0.19
N GLY A 122 -9.37 -2.86 0.65
CA GLY A 122 -8.57 -3.97 1.16
C GLY A 122 -7.68 -4.65 0.12
N ILE A 123 -7.24 -3.96 -0.93
CA ILE A 123 -6.24 -4.50 -1.87
C ILE A 123 -4.85 -3.99 -1.48
N ARG A 124 -3.81 -4.81 -1.65
CA ARG A 124 -2.44 -4.37 -1.45
C ARG A 124 -2.00 -3.46 -2.62
N PRO A 125 -1.71 -2.17 -2.38
CA PRO A 125 -1.23 -1.29 -3.45
C PRO A 125 0.26 -1.49 -3.71
N LEU A 126 0.63 -1.56 -4.99
CA LEU A 126 2.01 -1.50 -5.46
C LEU A 126 2.20 -0.19 -6.23
N TYR A 127 3.24 0.56 -5.89
CA TYR A 127 3.46 1.87 -6.48
C TYR A 127 4.54 1.81 -7.53
N GLY A 128 4.24 2.35 -8.71
CA GLY A 128 5.21 2.46 -9.78
C GLY A 128 4.91 3.61 -10.72
N ALA A 129 5.73 3.70 -11.76
CA ALA A 129 5.51 4.59 -12.88
C ALA A 129 6.07 3.93 -14.14
N GLU A 130 5.44 4.20 -15.27
CA GLU A 130 6.03 3.91 -16.56
C GLU A 130 6.86 5.11 -17.01
N ILE A 131 8.16 4.92 -17.21
CA ILE A 131 9.08 5.95 -17.67
C ILE A 131 9.34 5.76 -19.16
N GLN A 132 8.99 6.78 -19.95
CA GLN A 132 9.29 6.81 -21.37
C GLN A 132 10.64 7.47 -21.59
N THR A 133 11.56 6.75 -22.24
CA THR A 133 12.92 7.19 -22.52
C THR A 133 13.20 7.05 -24.01
N LEU A 134 13.96 7.98 -24.58
CA LEU A 134 14.36 7.95 -26.00
C LEU A 134 15.19 6.71 -26.35
N ASP A 135 16.04 6.26 -25.43
CA ASP A 135 16.98 5.16 -25.66
C ASP A 135 16.38 3.77 -25.43
N PHE A 136 15.40 3.66 -24.53
CA PHE A 136 14.88 2.37 -24.05
C PHE A 136 13.38 2.16 -24.26
N GLY A 137 12.67 3.15 -24.82
CA GLY A 137 11.22 3.10 -24.94
C GLY A 137 10.55 3.18 -23.57
N HIS A 138 9.67 2.22 -23.28
CA HIS A 138 8.83 2.22 -22.09
C HIS A 138 9.42 1.32 -20.99
N LEU A 139 9.68 1.90 -19.81
CA LEU A 139 10.22 1.19 -18.66
C LEU A 139 9.26 1.25 -17.48
N VAL A 140 8.70 0.10 -17.10
CA VAL A 140 7.85 0.00 -15.91
C VAL A 140 8.72 -0.18 -14.67
N LEU A 141 8.62 0.75 -13.71
CA LEU A 141 9.38 0.73 -12.46
C LEU A 141 8.42 0.60 -11.27
N ILE A 142 8.67 -0.39 -10.41
CA ILE A 142 7.89 -0.61 -9.18
C ILE A 142 8.78 -0.36 -7.95
N ALA A 143 8.30 0.48 -7.04
CA ALA A 143 8.94 0.75 -5.77
C ALA A 143 8.75 -0.42 -4.80
N ARG A 144 9.82 -1.19 -4.58
CA ARG A 144 9.83 -2.30 -3.61
C ARG A 144 9.72 -1.83 -2.15
N ASP A 145 10.33 -0.69 -1.85
CA ASP A 145 10.45 -0.18 -0.48
C ASP A 145 10.54 1.36 -0.47
N ARG A 146 10.71 1.94 0.73
CA ARG A 146 10.83 3.40 0.91
C ARG A 146 12.08 4.00 0.28
N ILE A 147 13.15 3.25 0.06
CA ILE A 147 14.34 3.72 -0.66
C ILE A 147 14.02 3.73 -2.16
N GLY A 148 13.42 2.65 -2.68
CA GLY A 148 12.94 2.54 -4.05
C GLY A 148 11.97 3.66 -4.42
N TRP A 149 10.97 3.93 -3.57
CA TRP A 149 10.03 5.04 -3.75
C TRP A 149 10.73 6.39 -3.86
N ARG A 150 11.66 6.70 -2.94
CA ARG A 150 12.42 7.96 -2.99
C ARG A 150 13.27 8.08 -4.26
N SER A 151 13.89 6.99 -4.69
CA SER A 151 14.65 6.96 -5.93
C SER A 151 13.75 7.21 -7.14
N LEU A 152 12.60 6.54 -7.20
CA LEU A 152 11.60 6.75 -8.25
C LEU A 152 11.14 8.21 -8.31
N CYS A 153 10.75 8.81 -7.18
CA CYS A 153 10.36 10.22 -7.13
C CYS A 153 11.49 11.14 -7.63
N ARG A 154 12.73 10.92 -7.18
CA ARG A 154 13.87 11.73 -7.64
C ARG A 154 14.12 11.60 -9.13
N THR A 155 14.05 10.38 -9.69
CA THR A 155 14.24 10.15 -11.12
C THR A 155 13.17 10.87 -11.94
N ILE A 156 11.90 10.74 -11.55
CA ILE A 156 10.79 11.42 -12.24
C ILE A 156 10.95 12.93 -12.16
N SER A 157 11.24 13.49 -10.97
CA SER A 157 11.48 14.92 -10.83
C SER A 157 12.67 15.40 -11.65
N ALA A 158 13.77 14.63 -11.70
CA ALA A 158 14.92 14.98 -12.52
C ALA A 158 14.58 14.97 -14.01
N ALA A 159 13.83 13.97 -14.49
CA ALA A 159 13.37 13.90 -15.87
C ALA A 159 12.47 15.10 -16.23
N GLN A 160 11.49 15.42 -15.39
CA GLN A 160 10.59 16.56 -15.61
C GLN A 160 11.31 17.91 -15.63
N LEU A 161 12.38 18.07 -14.86
CA LEU A 161 13.19 19.28 -14.85
C LEU A 161 14.21 19.35 -15.99
N ALA A 162 14.56 18.22 -16.60
CA ALA A 162 15.48 18.16 -17.74
C ALA A 162 14.81 18.60 -19.06
N GLY A 163 13.47 18.46 -19.15
CA GLY A 163 12.69 18.69 -20.37
C GLY A 163 12.79 17.54 -21.36
#